data_AF-A0A654FSX3-F1
#
_entry.id   AF-A0A654FSX3-F1
#
_cell.length_a   1.000
_cell.length_b   1.000
_cell.length_c   1.000
_cell.angle_alpha   90.00
_cell.angle_beta   90.00
_cell.angle_gamma   90.00
#
_symmetry.space_group_name_H-M   'P 1'
#
loop_
_entity.id
_entity.type
_entity.pdbx_description
1 polymer ?
#
loop_
_entity_poly.entity_id
_entity_poly.type
_entity_poly.pdbx_seq_one_letter_code
_entity_poly.pdbx_strand_id
1 'polypeptide(L)'
;MEKWVNLRDEDLTEETKTLISSLPSEKAYLGRNLCKYQDTDIIVASYPKSGTLWLKALTVALFERTKNPSHDDPMSHPLLSNNPHNLVPVLEMNLYRDTQTPDLTKLSSSSPRLFSTHTPFHTLQVAVKDSPCKVVYICRDAKDSLVSRWHIVCRSLNKEEDRTILESIFESFCSGVCLFGPFWDHILSYWKASLENPKQVLFMRYDEIKTDPHGQLKKLAEFLGCPFSKEEEKNGSLNKILEMCSLPNLSSLEVNKTGKSINGIEYKNHFRKGIVGDWKNHLTREMGNKIDMIMNEKLKDSGLEF
;
A
#
# COMPACT_ATOMS: atom_id res chain seq x y z
N MET A 1 1.54 -32.96 14.79
CA MET A 1 1.36 -33.53 13.44
C MET A 1 -0.04 -33.13 12.98
N GLU A 2 -0.19 -31.88 12.55
CA GLU A 2 -1.49 -31.35 12.13
C GLU A 2 -1.68 -31.62 10.64
N LYS A 3 -2.81 -32.26 10.32
CA LYS A 3 -3.22 -32.60 8.96
C LYS A 3 -3.55 -31.30 8.22
N TRP A 4 -2.72 -30.95 7.24
CA TRP A 4 -3.11 -30.07 6.15
C TRP A 4 -4.42 -30.60 5.55
N VAL A 5 -5.48 -29.78 5.55
CA VAL A 5 -6.67 -30.09 4.75
C VAL A 5 -6.24 -29.89 3.30
N ASN A 6 -5.81 -30.98 2.69
CA ASN A 6 -5.60 -31.06 1.25
C ASN A 6 -7.00 -31.02 0.63
N LEU A 7 -7.46 -29.84 0.21
CA LEU A 7 -8.61 -29.75 -0.70
C LEU A 7 -8.20 -30.53 -1.95
N ARG A 8 -8.90 -31.63 -2.23
CA ARG A 8 -8.66 -32.39 -3.46
C ARG A 8 -9.18 -31.54 -4.62
N ASP A 9 -8.54 -31.63 -5.78
CA ASP A 9 -8.98 -30.93 -7.01
C ASP A 9 -10.46 -31.18 -7.36
N GLU A 10 -11.02 -32.27 -6.86
CA GLU A 10 -12.40 -32.70 -7.00
C GLU A 10 -13.39 -31.82 -6.20
N ASP A 11 -12.94 -31.08 -5.19
CA ASP A 11 -13.76 -30.27 -4.28
C ASP A 11 -13.90 -28.80 -4.74
N LEU A 12 -13.24 -28.41 -5.84
CA LEU A 12 -13.26 -27.04 -6.38
C LEU A 12 -14.31 -26.90 -7.48
N THR A 13 -15.15 -25.85 -7.40
CA THR A 13 -16.07 -25.52 -8.51
C THR A 13 -15.27 -25.09 -9.74
N GLU A 14 -15.81 -25.29 -10.95
CA GLU A 14 -15.15 -24.89 -12.20
C GLU A 14 -14.85 -23.38 -12.26
N GLU A 15 -15.69 -22.55 -11.65
CA GLU A 15 -15.42 -21.11 -11.47
C GLU A 15 -14.21 -20.87 -10.55
N THR A 16 -14.06 -21.66 -9.48
CA THR A 16 -12.92 -21.56 -8.57
C THR A 16 -11.63 -22.04 -9.25
N LYS A 17 -11.69 -23.11 -10.06
CA LYS A 17 -10.56 -23.57 -10.87
C LYS A 17 -10.18 -22.55 -11.95
N THR A 18 -11.17 -21.90 -12.56
CA THR A 18 -10.96 -20.82 -13.52
C THR A 18 -10.33 -19.59 -12.85
N LEU A 19 -10.79 -19.24 -11.64
CA LEU A 19 -10.20 -18.16 -10.86
C LEU A 19 -8.76 -18.49 -10.45
N ILE A 20 -8.50 -19.69 -9.91
CA ILE A 20 -7.16 -20.16 -9.53
C ILE A 20 -6.22 -20.22 -10.73
N SER A 21 -6.68 -20.68 -11.90
CA SER A 21 -5.88 -20.71 -13.13
C SER A 21 -5.70 -19.33 -13.77
N SER A 22 -6.60 -18.38 -13.50
CA SER A 22 -6.45 -16.97 -13.88
C SER A 22 -5.54 -16.18 -12.93
N LEU A 23 -5.32 -16.68 -11.71
CA LEU A 23 -4.31 -16.13 -10.82
C LEU A 23 -2.94 -16.43 -11.41
N PRO A 24 -2.02 -15.45 -11.46
CA PRO A 24 -0.69 -15.72 -11.94
C PRO A 24 -0.03 -16.77 -11.06
N SER A 25 0.33 -17.92 -11.64
CA SER A 25 1.11 -18.93 -10.92
C SER A 25 2.37 -18.29 -10.32
N GLU A 26 2.66 -18.54 -9.04
CA GLU A 26 3.79 -17.96 -8.27
C GLU A 26 5.11 -17.93 -9.06
N LYS A 27 5.33 -18.91 -9.96
CA LYS A 27 6.56 -19.07 -10.73
C LYS A 27 6.79 -18.03 -11.82
N ALA A 28 5.78 -17.27 -12.26
CA ALA A 28 5.97 -16.25 -13.29
C ALA A 28 6.57 -14.94 -12.75
N TYR A 29 6.31 -14.61 -11.48
CA TYR A 29 6.80 -13.37 -10.84
C TYR A 29 8.12 -13.55 -10.08
N LEU A 30 8.46 -14.78 -9.67
CA LEU A 30 9.58 -15.09 -8.77
C LEU A 30 11.00 -15.00 -9.36
N GLY A 31 11.22 -14.49 -10.57
CA GLY A 31 12.58 -14.57 -11.14
C GLY A 31 12.89 -13.85 -12.43
N ARG A 32 12.20 -12.76 -12.78
CA ARG A 32 12.60 -11.94 -13.94
C ARG A 32 12.74 -10.49 -13.54
N ASN A 33 13.73 -9.82 -14.13
CA ASN A 33 13.92 -8.36 -14.05
C ASN A 33 12.72 -7.67 -14.73
N LEU A 34 11.55 -7.68 -14.07
CA LEU A 34 10.32 -7.08 -14.59
C LEU A 34 10.59 -5.61 -14.91
N CYS A 35 11.24 -4.90 -13.99
CA CYS A 35 11.68 -3.53 -14.15
C CYS A 35 13.21 -3.44 -14.01
N LYS A 36 13.88 -2.74 -14.93
CA LYS A 36 15.23 -2.22 -14.67
C LYS A 36 15.07 -0.95 -13.85
N TYR A 37 15.24 -1.10 -12.54
CA TYR A 37 15.21 0.04 -11.63
C TYR A 37 16.41 0.94 -11.87
N GLN A 38 16.17 2.24 -11.76
CA GLN A 38 17.20 3.27 -11.71
C GLN A 38 17.53 3.56 -10.25
N ASP A 39 18.74 4.03 -10.01
CA ASP A 39 19.25 4.39 -8.69
C ASP A 39 18.38 5.39 -7.93
N THR A 40 17.69 6.26 -8.66
CA THR A 40 16.81 7.29 -8.10
C THR A 40 15.38 6.82 -7.91
N ASP A 41 14.99 5.63 -8.38
CA ASP A 41 13.60 5.16 -8.29
C ASP A 41 13.14 5.03 -6.84
N ILE A 42 11.86 5.36 -6.61
CA ILE A 42 11.20 5.19 -5.32
C ILE A 42 10.05 4.20 -5.47
N ILE A 43 10.03 3.17 -4.62
CA ILE A 43 8.98 2.15 -4.59
C ILE A 43 8.16 2.33 -3.30
N VAL A 44 6.89 2.68 -3.45
CA VAL A 44 5.91 2.72 -2.36
C VAL A 44 5.25 1.36 -2.22
N ALA A 45 5.57 0.63 -1.15
CA ALA A 45 5.08 -0.72 -0.91
C ALA A 45 4.09 -0.77 0.27
N SER A 46 3.16 -1.71 0.23
CA SER A 46 2.25 -1.98 1.36
C SER A 46 1.47 -3.26 1.12
N TYR A 47 1.09 -3.96 2.18
CA TYR A 47 -0.05 -4.86 2.05
C TYR A 47 -1.31 -4.04 1.68
N PRO A 48 -2.22 -4.54 0.83
CA PRO A 48 -3.40 -3.77 0.45
C PRO A 48 -4.18 -3.25 1.66
N LYS A 49 -4.63 -2.00 1.57
CA LYS A 49 -5.45 -1.32 2.59
C LYS A 49 -4.72 -0.89 3.86
N SER A 50 -3.39 -0.89 3.84
CA SER A 50 -2.56 -0.37 4.94
C SER A 50 -2.19 1.13 4.83
N GLY A 51 -2.74 1.87 3.86
CA GLY A 51 -2.52 3.32 3.73
C GLY A 51 -1.78 3.76 2.47
N THR A 52 -1.66 2.88 1.47
CA THR A 52 -0.96 3.11 0.19
C THR A 52 -1.31 4.43 -0.49
N LEU A 53 -2.60 4.76 -0.62
CA LEU A 53 -3.05 5.98 -1.29
C LEU A 53 -2.51 7.24 -0.59
N TRP A 54 -2.50 7.23 0.75
CA TRP A 54 -2.01 8.35 1.54
C TRP A 54 -0.49 8.47 1.43
N LEU A 55 0.25 7.36 1.52
CA LEU A 55 1.71 7.37 1.35
C LEU A 55 2.12 7.82 -0.05
N LYS A 56 1.40 7.41 -1.11
CA LYS A 56 1.60 7.91 -2.47
C LYS A 56 1.42 9.42 -2.54
N ALA A 57 0.33 9.95 -1.98
CA ALA A 57 0.06 11.39 -1.98
C ALA A 57 1.16 12.18 -1.26
N LEU A 58 1.58 11.74 -0.06
CA LEU A 58 2.67 12.36 0.69
C LEU A 58 3.99 12.33 -0.09
N THR A 59 4.32 11.20 -0.72
CA THR A 59 5.55 11.04 -1.52
C THR A 59 5.55 11.99 -2.72
N VAL A 60 4.43 12.08 -3.45
CA VAL A 60 4.28 13.03 -4.56
C VAL A 60 4.44 14.46 -4.08
N ALA A 61 3.72 14.85 -3.01
CA ALA A 61 3.75 16.21 -2.49
C ALA A 61 5.16 16.63 -2.02
N LEU A 62 5.94 15.71 -1.44
CA LEU A 62 7.33 15.97 -1.06
C LEU A 62 8.22 16.26 -2.28
N PHE A 63 8.12 15.49 -3.35
CA PHE A 63 8.91 15.74 -4.56
C PHE A 63 8.45 16.98 -5.32
N GLU A 64 7.15 17.24 -5.41
CA GLU A 64 6.64 18.47 -6.03
C GLU A 64 7.03 19.72 -5.25
N ARG A 65 7.07 19.66 -3.90
CA ARG A 65 7.65 20.72 -3.06
C ARG A 65 9.10 21.04 -3.47
N THR A 66 9.92 20.04 -3.78
CA THR A 66 11.31 20.27 -4.21
C THR A 66 11.44 20.84 -5.62
N LYS A 67 10.47 20.58 -6.49
CA LYS A 67 10.45 21.11 -7.87
C LYS A 67 9.98 22.57 -7.93
N ASN A 68 9.05 22.93 -7.05
CA ASN A 68 8.42 24.26 -7.00
C ASN A 68 8.58 24.92 -5.62
N PRO A 69 9.79 25.35 -5.21
CA PRO A 69 10.06 25.85 -3.85
C PRO A 69 9.34 27.18 -3.54
N SER A 70 9.05 27.97 -4.57
CA SER A 70 8.42 29.28 -4.43
C SER A 70 6.91 29.23 -4.15
N HIS A 71 6.28 28.06 -4.33
CA HIS A 71 4.83 27.88 -4.20
C HIS A 71 4.00 28.88 -5.05
N ASP A 72 4.55 29.34 -6.18
CA ASP A 72 3.97 30.44 -6.97
C ASP A 72 2.58 30.12 -7.55
N ASP A 73 2.23 28.84 -7.69
CA ASP A 73 0.86 28.42 -8.02
C ASP A 73 0.45 27.10 -7.34
N PRO A 74 -0.22 27.16 -6.17
CA PRO A 74 -0.78 25.98 -5.50
C PRO A 74 -1.79 25.21 -6.35
N MET A 75 -2.43 25.87 -7.33
CA MET A 75 -3.48 25.27 -8.18
C MET A 75 -2.91 24.35 -9.26
N SER A 76 -1.59 24.37 -9.48
CA SER A 76 -0.91 23.52 -10.45
C SER A 76 -0.49 22.15 -9.90
N HIS A 77 -0.67 21.90 -8.60
CA HIS A 77 -0.18 20.67 -7.98
C HIS A 77 -0.87 19.42 -8.58
N PRO A 78 -0.13 18.38 -9.00
CA PRO A 78 -0.71 17.25 -9.74
C PRO A 78 -1.77 16.48 -8.95
N LEU A 79 -1.71 16.48 -7.62
CA LEU A 79 -2.74 15.87 -6.76
C LEU A 79 -4.13 16.53 -6.88
N LEU A 80 -4.23 17.76 -7.37
CA LEU A 80 -5.52 18.45 -7.54
C LEU A 80 -6.30 17.92 -8.74
N SER A 81 -5.59 17.44 -9.76
CA SER A 81 -6.16 16.97 -11.04
C SER A 81 -5.99 15.47 -11.27
N ASN A 82 -5.20 14.77 -10.46
CA ASN A 82 -4.94 13.34 -10.59
C ASN A 82 -5.10 12.59 -9.26
N ASN A 83 -5.63 11.37 -9.34
CA ASN A 83 -5.62 10.45 -8.21
C ASN A 83 -4.17 9.97 -7.92
N PRO A 84 -3.75 9.82 -6.65
CA PRO A 84 -2.42 9.32 -6.30
C PRO A 84 -2.06 7.97 -6.95
N HIS A 85 -3.03 7.10 -7.20
CA HIS A 85 -2.79 5.81 -7.89
C HIS A 85 -2.36 5.96 -9.35
N ASN A 86 -2.67 7.09 -10.00
CA ASN A 86 -2.20 7.37 -11.37
C ASN A 86 -0.80 7.97 -11.38
N LEU A 87 -0.49 8.82 -10.40
CA LEU A 87 0.82 9.46 -10.26
C LEU A 87 1.90 8.48 -9.80
N VAL A 88 1.51 7.47 -9.02
CA VAL A 88 2.39 6.41 -8.55
C VAL A 88 1.73 5.07 -8.91
N PRO A 89 1.90 4.57 -10.15
CA PRO A 89 1.22 3.37 -10.62
C PRO A 89 1.66 2.11 -9.85
N VAL A 90 0.74 1.15 -9.75
CA VAL A 90 1.03 -0.16 -9.15
C VAL A 90 1.65 -1.06 -10.20
N LEU A 91 2.83 -1.62 -9.93
CA LEU A 91 3.60 -2.44 -10.86
C LEU A 91 2.74 -3.60 -11.38
N GLU A 92 2.24 -4.43 -10.48
CA GLU A 92 1.52 -5.67 -10.83
C GLU A 92 0.09 -5.46 -11.37
N MET A 93 -0.50 -4.26 -11.19
CA MET A 93 -1.89 -3.99 -11.61
C MET A 93 -2.04 -2.95 -12.73
N ASN A 94 -1.08 -2.04 -12.90
CA ASN A 94 -1.18 -0.94 -13.87
C ASN A 94 -0.14 -1.05 -14.98
N LEU A 95 1.09 -1.45 -14.66
CA LEU A 95 2.19 -1.47 -15.62
C LEU A 95 2.35 -2.86 -16.25
N TYR A 96 2.40 -3.91 -15.43
CA TYR A 96 2.69 -5.27 -15.88
C TYR A 96 1.45 -6.16 -16.04
N ARG A 97 0.24 -5.56 -16.03
CA ARG A 97 -1.02 -6.30 -16.15
C ARG A 97 -1.17 -6.96 -17.53
N ASP A 98 -0.97 -6.17 -18.59
CA ASP A 98 -1.24 -6.61 -19.97
C ASP A 98 0.04 -6.82 -20.79
N THR A 99 1.20 -6.43 -20.25
CA THR A 99 2.49 -6.49 -20.97
C THR A 99 3.64 -6.78 -20.01
N GLN A 100 4.63 -7.54 -20.48
CA GLN A 100 5.88 -7.78 -19.74
C GLN A 100 6.90 -6.66 -19.92
N THR A 101 6.68 -5.75 -20.88
CA THR A 101 7.58 -4.63 -21.20
C THR A 101 6.78 -3.33 -21.29
N PRO A 102 6.26 -2.82 -20.17
CA PRO A 102 5.54 -1.56 -20.17
C PRO A 102 6.44 -0.41 -20.58
N ASP A 103 5.86 0.55 -21.30
CA ASP A 103 6.51 1.81 -21.60
C ASP A 103 6.58 2.69 -20.34
N LEU A 104 7.78 2.80 -19.77
CA LEU A 104 8.03 3.60 -18.58
C LEU A 104 8.42 5.05 -18.90
N THR A 105 8.48 5.45 -20.18
CA THR A 105 8.91 6.81 -20.57
C THR A 105 8.00 7.89 -20.00
N LYS A 106 6.70 7.61 -19.84
CA LYS A 106 5.73 8.51 -19.22
C LYS A 106 6.02 8.82 -17.74
N LEU A 107 6.75 7.94 -17.05
CA LEU A 107 7.18 8.14 -15.66
C LEU A 107 8.55 8.82 -15.59
N SER A 108 9.35 8.74 -16.66
CA SER A 108 10.67 9.36 -16.74
C SER A 108 10.64 10.89 -16.75
N SER A 109 9.49 11.51 -17.04
CA SER A 109 9.31 12.97 -16.95
C SER A 109 9.28 13.49 -15.51
N SER A 110 8.96 12.61 -14.56
CA SER A 110 9.12 12.84 -13.12
C SER A 110 10.40 12.17 -12.64
N SER A 111 11.44 12.95 -12.37
CA SER A 111 12.60 12.47 -11.60
C SER A 111 12.40 12.83 -10.13
N PRO A 112 12.47 11.87 -9.18
CA PRO A 112 12.60 10.43 -9.41
C PRO A 112 11.31 9.78 -9.93
N ARG A 113 11.45 8.62 -10.61
CA ARG A 113 10.27 7.82 -11.00
C ARG A 113 9.66 7.19 -9.75
N LEU A 114 8.34 7.28 -9.64
CA LEU A 114 7.59 6.75 -8.51
C LEU A 114 6.81 5.51 -8.93
N PHE A 115 6.99 4.42 -8.20
CA PHE A 115 6.27 3.17 -8.38
C PHE A 115 5.60 2.75 -7.09
N SER A 116 4.67 1.82 -7.20
CA SER A 116 4.13 1.14 -6.03
C SER A 116 3.88 -0.33 -6.27
N THR A 117 3.73 -1.08 -5.18
CA THR A 117 3.46 -2.51 -5.25
C THR A 117 2.82 -3.02 -3.97
N HIS A 118 2.05 -4.08 -4.11
CA HIS A 118 1.53 -4.91 -3.04
C HIS A 118 2.22 -6.28 -2.96
N THR A 119 3.30 -6.47 -3.72
CA THR A 119 4.05 -7.73 -3.66
C THR A 119 4.91 -7.81 -2.40
N PRO A 120 5.10 -9.01 -1.82
CA PRO A 120 6.03 -9.22 -0.71
C PRO A 120 7.46 -8.77 -1.04
N PHE A 121 8.28 -8.45 -0.05
CA PHE A 121 9.63 -7.94 -0.33
C PHE A 121 10.52 -8.96 -1.06
N HIS A 122 10.37 -10.25 -0.78
CA HIS A 122 11.19 -11.30 -1.40
C HIS A 122 11.06 -11.35 -2.94
N THR A 123 9.92 -10.94 -3.50
CA THR A 123 9.75 -10.88 -4.98
C THR A 123 10.44 -9.66 -5.57
N LEU A 124 10.59 -8.58 -4.81
CA LEU A 124 11.31 -7.38 -5.22
C LEU A 124 12.81 -7.50 -4.99
N GLN A 125 13.23 -8.25 -3.97
CA GLN A 125 14.60 -8.32 -3.47
C GLN A 125 15.61 -8.60 -4.57
N VAL A 126 15.30 -9.55 -5.48
CA VAL A 126 16.20 -9.89 -6.61
C VAL A 126 16.42 -8.69 -7.52
N ALA A 127 15.37 -7.92 -7.79
CA ALA A 127 15.42 -6.81 -8.73
C ALA A 127 16.03 -5.53 -8.12
N VAL A 128 15.94 -5.36 -6.79
CA VAL A 128 16.48 -4.18 -6.08
C VAL A 128 17.83 -4.44 -5.40
N LYS A 129 18.34 -5.68 -5.41
CA LYS A 129 19.55 -6.08 -4.66
C LYS A 129 20.77 -5.20 -4.95
N ASP A 130 21.00 -4.90 -6.23
CA ASP A 130 22.17 -4.16 -6.70
C ASP A 130 21.83 -2.70 -7.06
N SER A 131 20.63 -2.22 -6.70
CA SER A 131 20.19 -0.85 -6.97
C SER A 131 20.03 -0.05 -5.68
N PRO A 132 20.51 1.20 -5.60
CA PRO A 132 20.27 2.08 -4.47
C PRO A 132 18.84 2.66 -4.45
N CYS A 133 17.92 2.14 -5.28
CA CYS A 133 16.51 2.56 -5.27
C CYS A 133 15.92 2.41 -3.87
N LYS A 134 15.09 3.38 -3.47
CA LYS A 134 14.53 3.41 -2.12
C LYS A 134 13.15 2.77 -2.10
N VAL A 135 12.88 2.00 -1.06
CA VAL A 135 11.60 1.35 -0.81
C VAL A 135 10.99 1.95 0.46
N VAL A 136 9.79 2.51 0.36
CA VAL A 136 9.01 2.97 1.51
C VAL A 136 7.84 2.03 1.70
N TYR A 137 7.85 1.29 2.80
CA TYR A 137 6.79 0.36 3.17
C TYR A 137 5.87 1.00 4.22
N ILE A 138 4.55 0.91 4.02
CA ILE A 138 3.57 1.25 5.06
C ILE A 138 2.76 0.02 5.48
N CYS A 139 2.76 -0.27 6.78
CA CYS A 139 1.90 -1.26 7.39
C CYS A 139 0.79 -0.59 8.22
N ARG A 140 -0.18 -1.39 8.66
CA ARG A 140 -1.28 -0.96 9.52
C ARG A 140 -1.73 -2.15 10.36
N ASP A 141 -2.36 -1.88 11.51
CA ASP A 141 -3.03 -2.92 12.29
C ASP A 141 -3.84 -3.90 11.39
N ALA A 142 -3.69 -5.19 11.68
CA ALA A 142 -4.25 -6.28 10.89
C ALA A 142 -5.77 -6.22 10.84
N LYS A 143 -6.43 -5.97 11.99
CA LYS A 143 -7.88 -5.95 12.13
C LYS A 143 -8.49 -4.79 11.34
N ASP A 144 -7.88 -3.62 11.45
CA ASP A 144 -8.26 -2.43 10.68
C ASP A 144 -8.04 -2.60 9.17
N SER A 145 -6.93 -3.22 8.77
CA SER A 145 -6.64 -3.52 7.36
C SER A 145 -7.67 -4.49 6.78
N LEU A 146 -8.06 -5.52 7.53
CA LEU A 146 -9.08 -6.48 7.17
C LEU A 146 -10.45 -5.82 6.98
N VAL A 147 -10.89 -5.01 7.95
CA VAL A 147 -12.15 -4.26 7.84
C VAL A 147 -12.12 -3.31 6.65
N SER A 148 -11.00 -2.62 6.42
CA SER A 148 -10.85 -1.78 5.23
C SER A 148 -10.88 -2.58 3.93
N ARG A 149 -10.44 -3.84 3.91
CA ARG A 149 -10.55 -4.76 2.77
C ARG A 149 -11.99 -5.19 2.53
N TRP A 150 -12.72 -5.52 3.59
CA TRP A 150 -14.14 -5.86 3.48
C TRP A 150 -14.96 -4.75 2.84
N HIS A 151 -14.85 -3.50 3.33
CA HIS A 151 -15.61 -2.40 2.73
C HIS A 151 -15.27 -2.14 1.25
N ILE A 152 -14.00 -2.23 0.86
CA ILE A 152 -13.65 -2.02 -0.56
C ILE A 152 -14.19 -3.14 -1.43
N VAL A 153 -14.20 -4.39 -0.95
CA VAL A 153 -14.77 -5.53 -1.68
C VAL A 153 -16.28 -5.34 -1.86
N CYS A 154 -17.02 -5.01 -0.79
CA CYS A 154 -18.46 -4.71 -0.91
C CYS A 154 -18.74 -3.60 -1.93
N ARG A 155 -18.01 -2.49 -1.85
CA ARG A 155 -18.15 -1.36 -2.80
C ARG A 155 -17.80 -1.75 -4.24
N SER A 156 -16.74 -2.52 -4.45
CA SER A 156 -16.35 -3.00 -5.78
C SER A 156 -17.38 -3.96 -6.39
N LEU A 157 -18.10 -4.70 -5.56
CA LEU A 157 -19.19 -5.60 -5.99
C LEU A 157 -20.56 -4.89 -6.07
N ASN A 158 -20.62 -3.57 -5.82
CA ASN A 158 -21.88 -2.82 -5.67
C ASN A 158 -22.86 -3.49 -4.67
N LYS A 159 -22.32 -4.09 -3.61
CA LYS A 159 -23.08 -4.69 -2.52
C LYS A 159 -23.06 -3.77 -1.30
N GLU A 160 -24.12 -3.84 -0.51
CA GLU A 160 -24.11 -3.31 0.85
C GLU A 160 -23.08 -4.06 1.72
N GLU A 161 -22.87 -3.54 2.93
CA GLU A 161 -21.93 -4.07 3.91
C GLU A 161 -22.40 -5.45 4.41
N ASP A 162 -22.07 -6.48 3.64
CA ASP A 162 -22.53 -7.86 3.83
C ASP A 162 -21.64 -8.60 4.83
N ARG A 163 -22.26 -9.11 5.89
CA ARG A 163 -21.60 -9.88 6.95
C ARG A 163 -20.95 -11.17 6.45
N THR A 164 -21.56 -11.83 5.47
CA THR A 164 -21.04 -13.09 4.92
C THR A 164 -19.72 -12.87 4.18
N ILE A 165 -19.57 -11.72 3.52
CA ILE A 165 -18.31 -11.31 2.88
C ILE A 165 -17.25 -11.01 3.93
N LEU A 166 -17.62 -10.36 5.04
CA LEU A 166 -16.69 -10.11 6.15
C LEU A 166 -16.17 -11.42 6.75
N GLU A 167 -17.07 -12.36 7.03
CA GLU A 167 -16.74 -13.69 7.58
C GLU A 167 -15.84 -14.48 6.63
N SER A 168 -16.13 -14.47 5.32
CA SER A 168 -15.27 -15.10 4.32
C SER A 168 -13.87 -14.47 4.26
N ILE A 169 -13.78 -13.14 4.28
CA ILE A 169 -12.50 -12.43 4.31
C ILE A 169 -11.75 -12.73 5.62
N PHE A 170 -12.46 -12.83 6.73
CA PHE A 170 -11.90 -13.16 8.04
C PHE A 170 -11.29 -14.55 8.08
N GLU A 171 -12.01 -15.58 7.61
CA GLU A 171 -11.47 -16.94 7.57
C GLU A 171 -10.31 -17.08 6.57
N SER A 172 -10.40 -16.42 5.42
CA SER A 172 -9.31 -16.34 4.44
C SER A 172 -8.06 -15.68 5.04
N PHE A 173 -8.24 -14.59 5.80
CA PHE A 173 -7.14 -13.93 6.50
C PHE A 173 -6.50 -14.83 7.55
N CYS A 174 -7.31 -15.48 8.39
CA CYS A 174 -6.81 -16.34 9.49
C CYS A 174 -6.08 -17.58 8.97
N SER A 175 -6.50 -18.13 7.83
CA SER A 175 -5.83 -19.25 7.16
C SER A 175 -4.59 -18.84 6.37
N GLY A 176 -4.32 -17.55 6.21
CA GLY A 176 -3.23 -17.02 5.39
C GLY A 176 -3.50 -17.06 3.88
N VAL A 177 -4.68 -17.53 3.46
CA VAL A 177 -5.07 -17.65 2.05
C VAL A 177 -5.72 -16.33 1.59
N CYS A 178 -4.88 -15.32 1.37
CA CYS A 178 -5.31 -14.02 0.86
C CYS A 178 -4.40 -13.50 -0.25
N LEU A 179 -4.93 -12.60 -1.08
CA LEU A 179 -4.16 -11.97 -2.15
C LEU A 179 -2.97 -11.20 -1.55
N PHE A 180 -1.76 -11.50 -2.00
CA PHE A 180 -0.48 -11.04 -1.44
C PHE A 180 -0.19 -11.53 -0.01
N GLY A 181 -0.93 -12.51 0.48
CA GLY A 181 -0.75 -13.10 1.80
C GLY A 181 0.30 -14.21 1.86
N PRO A 182 0.54 -14.76 3.06
CA PRO A 182 -0.10 -14.40 4.32
C PRO A 182 0.28 -13.01 4.84
N PHE A 183 -0.62 -12.34 5.56
CA PHE A 183 -0.41 -10.95 6.02
C PHE A 183 0.85 -10.78 6.88
N TRP A 184 1.08 -11.69 7.83
CA TRP A 184 2.23 -11.66 8.73
C TRP A 184 3.55 -11.85 7.97
N ASP A 185 3.63 -12.81 7.04
CA ASP A 185 4.83 -13.04 6.24
C ASP A 185 5.13 -11.84 5.33
N HIS A 186 4.08 -11.22 4.79
CA HIS A 186 4.20 -10.00 4.00
C HIS A 186 4.84 -8.87 4.81
N ILE A 187 4.28 -8.52 5.98
CA ILE A 187 4.84 -7.42 6.80
C ILE A 187 6.24 -7.77 7.33
N LEU A 188 6.48 -9.03 7.74
CA LEU A 188 7.77 -9.47 8.26
C LEU A 188 8.88 -9.38 7.21
N SER A 189 8.56 -9.64 5.93
CA SER A 189 9.53 -9.53 4.84
C SER A 189 10.09 -8.11 4.72
N TYR A 190 9.23 -7.09 4.80
CA TYR A 190 9.64 -5.69 4.76
C TYR A 190 10.25 -5.22 6.08
N TRP A 191 9.76 -5.72 7.22
CA TRP A 191 10.33 -5.41 8.53
C TRP A 191 11.79 -5.85 8.61
N LYS A 192 12.08 -7.12 8.29
CA LYS A 192 13.45 -7.66 8.26
C LYS A 192 14.35 -6.87 7.30
N ALA A 193 13.86 -6.59 6.09
CA ALA A 193 14.60 -5.80 5.11
C ALA A 193 14.93 -4.38 5.61
N SER A 194 14.03 -3.75 6.37
CA SER A 194 14.28 -2.43 6.97
C SER A 194 15.35 -2.44 8.07
N LEU A 195 15.48 -3.56 8.79
CA LEU A 195 16.54 -3.74 9.79
C LEU A 195 17.89 -4.04 9.12
N GLU A 196 17.89 -4.86 8.07
CA GLU A 196 19.09 -5.24 7.33
C GLU A 196 19.66 -4.10 6.49
N ASN A 197 18.81 -3.29 5.85
CA ASN A 197 19.22 -2.19 4.98
C ASN A 197 18.38 -0.90 5.19
N PRO A 198 18.54 -0.21 6.33
CA PRO A 198 17.72 0.97 6.69
C PRO A 198 17.95 2.18 5.76
N LYS A 199 19.00 2.18 4.94
CA LYS A 199 19.23 3.23 3.92
C LYS A 199 18.41 2.99 2.65
N GLN A 200 18.01 1.74 2.40
CA GLN A 200 17.25 1.34 1.22
C GLN A 200 15.78 1.10 1.52
N VAL A 201 15.45 0.61 2.73
CA VAL A 201 14.07 0.26 3.10
C VAL A 201 13.63 1.02 4.34
N LEU A 202 12.61 1.87 4.19
CA LEU A 202 11.94 2.56 5.29
C LEU A 202 10.63 1.85 5.63
N PHE A 203 10.50 1.37 6.87
CA PHE A 203 9.26 0.83 7.40
C PHE A 203 8.50 1.91 8.19
N MET A 204 7.24 2.14 7.83
CA MET A 204 6.34 3.10 8.47
C MET A 204 5.04 2.41 8.90
N ARG A 205 4.39 2.93 9.95
CA ARG A 205 3.09 2.44 10.42
C ARG A 205 2.02 3.50 10.24
N TYR A 206 0.87 3.13 9.69
CA TYR A 206 -0.27 4.02 9.50
C TYR A 206 -0.66 4.74 10.80
N ASP A 207 -0.68 4.00 11.90
CA ASP A 207 -1.03 4.46 13.25
C ASP A 207 -0.04 5.50 13.79
N GLU A 208 1.24 5.39 13.43
CA GLU A 208 2.25 6.40 13.76
C GLU A 208 2.06 7.68 12.95
N ILE A 209 1.72 7.59 11.67
CA ILE A 209 1.43 8.78 10.84
C ILE A 209 0.16 9.48 11.36
N LYS A 210 -0.80 8.72 11.89
CA LYS A 210 -1.99 9.29 12.53
C LYS A 210 -1.68 9.96 13.88
N THR A 211 -0.75 9.41 14.65
CA THR A 211 -0.38 9.92 15.98
C THR A 211 0.56 11.12 15.90
N ASP A 212 1.58 11.07 15.06
CA ASP A 212 2.58 12.13 14.85
C ASP A 212 2.79 12.38 13.34
N PRO A 213 1.84 13.05 12.66
CA PRO A 213 1.93 13.30 11.23
C PRO A 213 3.16 14.14 10.85
N HIS A 214 3.57 15.09 11.71
CA HIS A 214 4.73 15.95 11.44
C HIS A 214 6.04 15.16 11.50
N GLY A 215 6.28 14.40 12.58
CA GLY A 215 7.49 13.61 12.73
C GLY A 215 7.61 12.53 11.65
N GLN A 216 6.50 11.86 11.31
CA GLN A 216 6.50 10.85 10.25
C GLN A 216 6.72 11.46 8.86
N LEU A 217 6.17 12.65 8.57
CA LEU A 217 6.43 13.33 7.30
C LEU A 217 7.90 13.79 7.18
N LYS A 218 8.50 14.27 8.27
CA LYS A 218 9.95 14.59 8.30
C LYS A 218 10.81 13.35 8.08
N LYS A 219 10.51 12.25 8.78
CA LYS A 219 11.18 10.94 8.63
C LYS A 219 11.14 10.46 7.18
N LEU A 220 9.97 10.56 6.54
CA LEU A 220 9.81 10.22 5.13
C LEU A 220 10.66 11.12 4.22
N ALA A 221 10.62 12.44 4.44
CA ALA A 221 11.37 13.41 3.64
C ALA A 221 12.89 13.22 3.75
N GLU A 222 13.40 13.00 4.97
CA GLU A 222 14.81 12.67 5.23
C GLU A 222 15.22 11.39 4.51
N PHE A 223 14.43 10.33 4.65
CA PHE A 223 14.71 9.06 3.97
C PHE A 223 14.71 9.21 2.45
N LEU A 224 13.75 9.96 1.88
CA LEU A 224 13.69 10.22 0.44
C LEU A 224 14.82 11.12 -0.07
N GLY A 225 15.59 11.76 0.81
CA GLY A 225 16.71 12.63 0.44
C GLY A 225 16.29 14.06 0.14
N CYS A 226 15.13 14.48 0.65
CA CYS A 226 14.60 15.82 0.53
C CYS A 226 14.16 16.36 1.91
N PRO A 227 15.06 16.46 2.90
CA PRO A 227 14.71 16.94 4.23
C PRO A 227 14.16 18.37 4.18
N PHE A 228 13.27 18.71 5.12
CA PHE A 228 12.79 20.08 5.27
C PHE A 228 13.89 20.97 5.84
N SER A 229 14.03 22.17 5.30
CA SER A 229 14.84 23.23 5.88
C SER A 229 14.14 23.87 7.10
N LYS A 230 14.91 24.49 8.00
CA LYS A 230 14.35 25.24 9.14
C LYS A 230 13.38 26.35 8.71
N GLU A 231 13.55 26.89 7.52
CA GLU A 231 12.67 27.92 6.96
C GLU A 231 11.33 27.32 6.49
N GLU A 232 11.36 26.18 5.79
CA GLU A 232 10.15 25.43 5.42
C GLU A 232 9.35 24.95 6.63
N GLU A 233 10.04 24.63 7.73
CA GLU A 233 9.33 24.31 8.96
C GLU A 233 8.61 25.53 9.55
N LYS A 234 9.28 26.68 9.57
CA LYS A 234 8.73 27.93 10.09
C LYS A 234 7.61 28.50 9.23
N ASN A 235 7.69 28.34 7.91
CA ASN A 235 6.70 28.85 6.96
C ASN A 235 5.46 27.92 6.79
N GLY A 236 5.42 26.81 7.54
CA GLY A 236 4.28 25.90 7.58
C GLY A 236 4.20 24.92 6.40
N SER A 237 5.27 24.69 5.64
CA SER A 237 5.25 23.73 4.51
C SER A 237 4.80 22.32 4.91
N LEU A 238 5.16 21.85 6.12
CA LEU A 238 4.65 20.58 6.67
C LEU A 238 3.12 20.57 6.74
N ASN A 239 2.52 21.63 7.30
CA ASN A 239 1.07 21.75 7.44
C ASN A 239 0.40 21.76 6.07
N LYS A 240 0.94 22.52 5.11
CA LYS A 240 0.40 22.58 3.74
C LYS A 240 0.36 21.21 3.07
N ILE A 241 1.44 20.43 3.18
CA ILE A 241 1.49 19.06 2.62
C ILE A 241 0.51 18.13 3.33
N LEU A 242 0.48 18.14 4.67
CA LEU A 242 -0.42 17.31 5.46
C LEU A 242 -1.90 17.63 5.19
N GLU A 243 -2.23 18.92 5.09
CA GLU A 243 -3.54 19.41 4.73
C GLU A 243 -3.92 18.95 3.32
N MET A 244 -3.08 19.20 2.32
CA MET A 244 -3.32 18.77 0.93
C MET A 244 -3.53 17.26 0.80
N CYS A 245 -2.73 16.47 1.51
CA CYS A 245 -2.80 15.01 1.50
C CYS A 245 -3.80 14.44 2.52
N SER A 246 -4.58 15.29 3.20
CA SER A 246 -5.56 14.84 4.19
C SER A 246 -6.73 14.09 3.52
N LEU A 247 -7.37 13.20 4.27
CA LEU A 247 -8.53 12.48 3.77
C LEU A 247 -9.66 13.43 3.31
N PRO A 248 -10.07 14.46 4.08
CA PRO A 248 -11.10 15.39 3.63
C PRO A 248 -10.75 16.09 2.31
N ASN A 249 -9.50 16.57 2.18
CA ASN A 249 -9.08 17.28 0.97
C ASN A 249 -8.98 16.33 -0.23
N LEU A 250 -8.29 15.20 -0.12
CA LEU A 250 -8.19 14.26 -1.23
C LEU A 250 -9.57 13.74 -1.65
N SER A 251 -10.46 13.41 -0.71
CA SER A 251 -11.79 12.89 -1.05
C SER A 251 -12.74 13.94 -1.65
N SER A 252 -12.49 15.24 -1.44
CA SER A 252 -13.34 16.32 -1.94
C SER A 252 -13.01 16.73 -3.39
N LEU A 253 -11.83 16.37 -3.90
CA LEU A 253 -11.39 16.68 -5.26
C LEU A 253 -12.27 15.97 -6.30
N GLU A 254 -12.58 16.68 -7.39
CA GLU A 254 -13.47 16.19 -8.45
C GLU A 254 -12.95 14.90 -9.09
N VAL A 255 -11.64 14.84 -9.39
CA VAL A 255 -10.99 13.63 -9.92
C VAL A 255 -11.23 12.41 -9.03
N ASN A 256 -11.31 12.59 -7.71
CA ASN A 256 -11.48 11.50 -6.75
C ASN A 256 -12.96 11.15 -6.51
N LYS A 257 -13.89 12.06 -6.81
CA LYS A 257 -15.33 11.83 -6.72
C LYS A 257 -15.87 11.06 -7.93
N THR A 258 -15.44 11.43 -9.12
CA THR A 258 -16.02 10.94 -10.38
C THR A 258 -15.07 10.04 -11.19
N GLY A 259 -13.77 10.13 -10.96
CA GLY A 259 -12.78 9.35 -11.69
C GLY A 259 -12.78 7.86 -11.32
N LYS A 260 -12.22 7.06 -12.23
CA LYS A 260 -12.04 5.61 -12.08
C LYS A 260 -10.63 5.20 -12.45
N SER A 261 -10.15 4.13 -11.81
CA SER A 261 -8.90 3.47 -12.17
C SER A 261 -9.02 2.73 -13.51
N ILE A 262 -7.88 2.34 -14.08
CA ILE A 262 -7.80 1.50 -15.29
C ILE A 262 -8.49 0.13 -15.13
N ASN A 263 -8.77 -0.30 -13.90
CA ASN A 263 -9.49 -1.53 -13.58
C ASN A 263 -10.99 -1.28 -13.31
N GLY A 264 -11.50 -0.08 -13.59
CA GLY A 264 -12.91 0.28 -13.40
C GLY A 264 -13.32 0.62 -11.97
N ILE A 265 -12.40 0.51 -10.99
CA ILE A 265 -12.68 0.87 -9.59
C ILE A 265 -12.82 2.40 -9.47
N GLU A 266 -13.95 2.86 -8.95
CA GLU A 266 -14.19 4.29 -8.69
C GLU A 266 -13.29 4.81 -7.58
N TYR A 267 -12.63 5.96 -7.78
CA TYR A 267 -11.67 6.49 -6.81
C TYR A 267 -12.32 6.81 -5.46
N LYS A 268 -13.58 7.25 -5.45
CA LYS A 268 -14.34 7.54 -4.23
C LYS A 268 -14.38 6.34 -3.27
N ASN A 269 -14.31 5.12 -3.80
CA ASN A 269 -14.36 3.90 -2.99
C ASN A 269 -13.10 3.72 -2.13
N HIS A 270 -11.98 4.36 -2.47
CA HIS A 270 -10.75 4.34 -1.68
C HIS A 270 -10.82 5.21 -0.42
N PHE A 271 -11.77 6.16 -0.35
CA PHE A 271 -11.96 7.06 0.78
C PHE A 271 -13.11 6.57 1.66
N ARG A 272 -12.86 6.42 2.97
CA ARG A 272 -13.85 5.87 3.92
C ARG A 272 -13.88 6.66 5.23
N LYS A 273 -13.09 6.24 6.22
CA LYS A 273 -13.01 6.93 7.53
C LYS A 273 -11.62 7.50 7.83
N GLY A 274 -10.55 6.80 7.42
CA GLY A 274 -9.18 7.26 7.69
C GLY A 274 -8.83 7.35 9.19
N ILE A 275 -9.41 6.47 10.00
CA ILE A 275 -9.24 6.39 11.46
C ILE A 275 -8.60 5.06 11.86
N VAL A 276 -8.01 5.03 13.05
CA VAL A 276 -7.45 3.84 13.71
C VAL A 276 -8.50 3.22 14.64
N GLY A 277 -8.55 1.89 14.68
CA GLY A 277 -9.38 1.13 15.63
C GLY A 277 -10.84 1.00 15.24
N ASP A 278 -11.20 1.29 13.99
CA ASP A 278 -12.57 1.14 13.49
C ASP A 278 -13.00 -0.33 13.47
N TRP A 279 -12.05 -1.28 13.49
CA TRP A 279 -12.33 -2.70 13.59
C TRP A 279 -13.26 -3.06 14.76
N LYS A 280 -13.23 -2.30 15.86
CA LYS A 280 -14.09 -2.52 17.03
C LYS A 280 -15.58 -2.37 16.73
N ASN A 281 -15.93 -1.65 15.67
CA ASN A 281 -17.31 -1.45 15.23
C ASN A 281 -17.82 -2.59 14.34
N HIS A 282 -16.93 -3.46 13.84
CA HIS A 282 -17.25 -4.42 12.79
C HIS A 282 -16.91 -5.85 13.17
N LEU A 283 -15.79 -6.10 13.83
CA LEU A 283 -15.39 -7.44 14.26
C LEU A 283 -16.01 -7.77 15.61
N THR A 284 -16.38 -9.04 15.81
CA THR A 284 -16.69 -9.51 17.16
C THR A 284 -15.42 -9.55 18.01
N ARG A 285 -15.58 -9.57 19.34
CA ARG A 285 -14.45 -9.72 20.25
C ARG A 285 -13.65 -10.99 19.98
N GLU A 286 -14.33 -12.08 19.66
CA GLU A 286 -13.72 -13.37 19.32
C GLU A 286 -12.89 -13.30 18.04
N MET A 287 -13.41 -12.64 16.99
CA MET A 287 -12.67 -12.40 15.76
C MET A 287 -11.41 -11.56 16.01
N GLY A 288 -11.53 -10.47 16.77
CA GLY A 288 -10.39 -9.64 17.16
C GLY A 288 -9.33 -10.43 17.93
N ASN A 289 -9.74 -11.20 18.94
CA ASN A 289 -8.82 -12.02 19.73
C ASN A 289 -8.13 -13.11 18.90
N LYS A 290 -8.83 -13.76 17.96
CA LYS A 290 -8.24 -14.77 17.07
C LYS A 290 -7.14 -14.15 16.18
N ILE A 291 -7.38 -12.97 15.64
CA ILE A 291 -6.37 -12.22 14.87
C ILE A 291 -5.17 -11.87 15.77
N ASP A 292 -5.42 -11.36 16.98
CA ASP A 292 -4.34 -10.99 17.90
C ASP A 292 -3.47 -12.18 18.29
N MET A 293 -4.09 -13.34 18.55
CA MET A 293 -3.37 -14.58 18.82
C MET A 293 -2.47 -14.98 17.64
N ILE A 294 -3.00 -14.96 16.41
CA ILE A 294 -2.24 -15.28 15.19
C ILE A 294 -1.09 -14.29 15.02
N MET A 295 -1.33 -12.99 15.12
CA MET A 295 -0.28 -11.98 14.95
C MET A 295 0.81 -12.12 16.02
N ASN A 296 0.43 -12.33 17.29
CA ASN A 296 1.40 -12.52 18.37
C ASN A 296 2.25 -13.79 18.18
N GLU A 297 1.66 -14.89 17.70
CA GLU A 297 2.39 -16.12 17.40
C GLU A 297 3.34 -15.93 16.21
N LYS A 298 2.86 -15.34 15.12
CA LYS A 298 3.63 -15.22 13.86
C LYS A 298 4.70 -14.13 13.90
N LEU A 299 4.48 -13.06 14.66
CA LEU A 299 5.45 -11.99 14.85
C LEU A 299 6.39 -12.22 16.03
N LYS A 300 6.23 -13.34 16.74
CA LYS A 300 7.09 -13.70 17.87
C LYS A 300 8.56 -13.63 17.46
N ASP A 301 9.38 -13.08 18.35
CA ASP A 301 10.83 -12.94 18.19
C ASP A 301 11.28 -12.03 17.03
N SER A 302 10.35 -11.35 16.33
CA SER A 302 10.69 -10.41 15.25
C SER A 302 11.03 -9.00 15.75
N GLY A 303 10.62 -8.65 16.97
CA GLY A 303 10.68 -7.28 17.50
C GLY A 303 9.65 -6.31 16.91
N LEU A 304 8.74 -6.78 16.05
CA LEU A 304 7.62 -5.99 15.52
C LEU A 304 6.38 -6.15 16.41
N GLU A 305 5.87 -5.04 16.92
CA GLU A 305 4.68 -4.97 17.79
C GLU A 305 3.67 -3.93 17.26
N PHE A 306 2.38 -4.14 17.59
CA PHE A 306 1.25 -3.30 17.17
C PHE A 306 0.48 -2.76 18.36
#